data_AF-A0A5M8PWB5-F1
#
_entry.id   AF-A0A5M8PWB5-F1
#
_cell.length_a   1.000
_cell.length_b   1.000
_cell.length_c   1.000
_cell.angle_alpha   90.00
_cell.angle_beta   90.00
_cell.angle_gamma   90.00
#
_symmetry.space_group_name_H-M   'P 1'
#
loop_
_entity.id
_entity.type
_entity.pdbx_description
1 polymer ?
#
loop_
_entity_poly.entity_id
_entity_poly.type
_entity_poly.pdbx_seq_one_letter_code
_entity_poly.pdbx_strand_id
1 'polypeptide(L)'
;MSKDEKTHRAESVLLQLNLRDCADNLIGDAKKRGISKGEKRRVTIAVQLLTDPHILILDEPTSGLDAFTATSIIDVLRSLAAEGKKTIILSIHQARSDLFKYSDHILLLARGGQPVYAGKGQLMLAHFSALGYNCPQNTNPAGYALDLITVDLQDSAKETVSRNKISSLVSEWNKTTADKADLHLERTTVHVSTPAEL
;
A
#
# COMPACT_ATOMS: atom_id res chain seq x y z
N MET A 1 5.20 -27.12 -16.33
CA MET A 1 4.37 -26.36 -17.29
C MET A 1 4.91 -26.54 -18.70
N SER A 2 4.05 -26.94 -19.63
CA SER A 2 4.34 -26.97 -21.08
C SER A 2 4.59 -25.56 -21.62
N LYS A 3 5.10 -25.45 -22.85
CA LYS A 3 5.29 -24.15 -23.51
C LYS A 3 3.96 -23.41 -23.68
N ASP A 4 2.92 -24.14 -24.06
CA ASP A 4 1.59 -23.59 -24.29
C ASP A 4 0.95 -23.09 -23.00
N GLU A 5 1.12 -23.82 -21.89
CA GLU A 5 0.67 -23.39 -20.57
C GLU A 5 1.36 -22.10 -20.12
N LYS A 6 2.66 -21.95 -20.39
CA LYS A 6 3.41 -20.72 -20.07
C LYS A 6 2.91 -19.53 -20.89
N THR A 7 2.68 -19.72 -22.19
CA THR A 7 2.14 -18.67 -23.06
C THR A 7 0.73 -18.28 -22.62
N HIS A 8 -0.13 -19.26 -22.31
CA HIS A 8 -1.48 -18.97 -21.84
C HIS A 8 -1.49 -18.20 -20.52
N ARG A 9 -0.59 -18.53 -19.59
CA ARG A 9 -0.41 -17.77 -18.35
C ARG A 9 0.04 -16.34 -18.63
N ALA A 10 1.00 -16.14 -19.53
CA ALA A 10 1.47 -14.80 -19.91
C ALA A 10 0.35 -13.95 -20.51
N GLU A 11 -0.45 -14.51 -21.43
CA GLU A 11 -1.60 -13.85 -22.03
C GLU A 11 -2.68 -13.45 -21.03
N SER A 12 -2.93 -14.31 -20.04
CA SER A 12 -3.86 -14.02 -18.94
C SER A 12 -3.37 -12.83 -18.11
N VAL A 13 -2.08 -12.78 -17.76
CA VAL A 13 -1.49 -11.67 -16.99
C VAL A 13 -1.48 -10.37 -17.79
N LEU A 14 -1.17 -10.42 -19.10
CA LEU A 14 -1.22 -9.26 -19.98
C LEU A 14 -2.63 -8.67 -20.05
N LEU A 15 -3.66 -9.52 -20.08
CA LEU A 15 -5.06 -9.08 -20.04
C LEU A 15 -5.40 -8.44 -18.69
N GLN A 16 -5.08 -9.09 -17.57
CA GLN A 16 -5.37 -8.59 -16.22
C GLN A 16 -4.77 -7.20 -15.95
N LEU A 17 -3.61 -6.92 -16.55
CA LEU A 17 -2.88 -5.67 -16.36
C LEU A 17 -3.12 -4.65 -17.48
N ASN A 18 -4.05 -4.89 -18.41
CA ASN A 18 -4.30 -4.02 -19.57
C ASN A 18 -3.01 -3.69 -20.34
N LEU A 19 -2.23 -4.72 -20.68
CA LEU A 19 -0.96 -4.62 -21.42
C LEU A 19 -1.04 -5.22 -22.84
N ARG A 20 -2.22 -5.68 -23.27
CA ARG A 20 -2.38 -6.31 -24.60
C ARG A 20 -1.97 -5.41 -25.75
N ASP A 21 -2.35 -4.13 -25.70
CA ASP A 21 -2.08 -3.17 -26.78
C ASP A 21 -0.59 -2.88 -26.97
N CYS A 22 0.24 -3.21 -25.97
CA CYS A 22 1.69 -3.01 -26.02
C CYS A 22 2.50 -4.29 -25.82
N ALA A 23 1.89 -5.48 -25.96
CA ALA A 23 2.53 -6.77 -25.70
C ALA A 23 3.77 -7.01 -26.57
N ASP A 24 3.69 -6.64 -27.85
CA ASP A 24 4.77 -6.82 -28.83
C ASP A 24 5.65 -5.57 -29.01
N ASN A 25 5.41 -4.53 -28.22
CA ASN A 25 6.18 -3.29 -28.29
C ASN A 25 7.51 -3.44 -27.55
N LEU A 26 8.54 -2.75 -28.02
CA LEU A 26 9.81 -2.67 -27.30
C LEU A 26 9.60 -1.98 -25.94
N ILE A 27 10.06 -2.62 -24.85
CA ILE A 27 10.02 -2.01 -23.50
C ILE A 27 10.77 -0.67 -23.48
N GLY A 28 11.92 -0.60 -24.15
CA GLY A 28 12.77 0.59 -24.25
C GLY A 28 13.49 0.94 -22.94
N ASP A 29 14.48 1.82 -23.04
CA ASP A 29 15.36 2.25 -21.96
C ASP A 29 15.59 3.78 -22.01
N ALA A 30 16.65 4.28 -21.35
CA ALA A 30 16.98 5.70 -21.36
C ALA A 30 17.45 6.21 -22.74
N LYS A 31 17.95 5.33 -23.62
CA LYS A 31 18.51 5.67 -24.92
C LYS A 31 17.54 5.39 -26.07
N LYS A 32 16.66 4.40 -25.90
CA LYS A 32 15.66 3.97 -26.90
C LYS A 32 14.27 4.09 -26.34
N ARG A 33 13.44 4.89 -27.00
CA ARG A 33 12.01 5.01 -26.67
C ARG A 33 11.32 3.65 -26.80
N GLY A 34 10.45 3.34 -25.84
CA GLY A 34 9.61 2.16 -25.82
C GLY A 34 8.26 2.49 -25.21
N ILE A 35 7.67 1.53 -24.47
CA ILE A 35 6.40 1.71 -23.75
C ILE A 35 6.47 2.82 -22.70
N SER A 36 5.31 3.34 -22.30
CA SER A 36 5.16 4.40 -21.30
C SER A 36 5.63 3.96 -19.90
N LYS A 37 5.93 4.93 -19.02
CA LYS A 37 6.34 4.63 -17.64
C LYS A 37 5.29 3.81 -16.87
N GLY A 38 4.01 4.09 -17.08
CA GLY A 38 2.90 3.34 -16.49
C GLY A 38 2.88 1.88 -16.95
N GLU A 39 3.03 1.66 -18.25
CA GLU A 39 3.12 0.31 -18.81
C GLU A 39 4.36 -0.43 -18.27
N LYS A 40 5.53 0.23 -18.16
CA LYS A 40 6.72 -0.38 -17.53
C LYS A 40 6.45 -0.81 -16.08
N ARG A 41 5.74 0.02 -15.31
CA ARG A 41 5.35 -0.34 -13.93
C ARG A 41 4.42 -1.55 -13.92
N ARG A 42 3.41 -1.58 -14.79
CA ARG A 42 2.52 -2.74 -14.94
C ARG A 42 3.27 -3.99 -15.39
N VAL A 43 4.21 -3.89 -16.33
CA VAL A 43 5.08 -5.02 -16.74
C VAL A 43 5.89 -5.56 -15.55
N THR A 44 6.40 -4.68 -14.68
CA THR A 44 7.13 -5.10 -13.47
C THR A 44 6.22 -5.92 -12.53
N ILE A 45 4.96 -5.49 -12.36
CA ILE A 45 3.94 -6.23 -11.61
C ILE A 45 3.60 -7.55 -12.32
N ALA A 46 3.50 -7.54 -13.66
CA ALA A 46 3.22 -8.71 -14.50
C ALA A 46 4.21 -9.84 -14.23
N VAL A 47 5.49 -9.51 -14.22
CA VAL A 47 6.57 -10.48 -13.93
C VAL A 47 6.35 -11.19 -12.60
N GLN A 48 5.89 -10.47 -11.57
CA GLN A 48 5.59 -11.05 -10.26
C GLN A 48 4.30 -11.88 -10.27
N LEU A 49 3.30 -11.49 -11.06
CA LEU A 49 2.04 -12.24 -11.16
C LEU A 49 2.17 -13.55 -11.93
N LEU A 50 3.21 -13.72 -12.77
CA LEU A 50 3.43 -14.98 -13.50
C LEU A 50 3.57 -16.20 -12.56
N THR A 51 4.09 -16.00 -11.34
CA THR A 51 4.24 -17.07 -10.33
C THR A 51 2.96 -17.35 -9.53
N ASP A 52 1.87 -16.63 -9.81
CA ASP A 52 0.59 -16.68 -9.10
C ASP A 52 0.69 -16.55 -7.57
N PRO A 53 1.34 -15.49 -7.05
CA PRO A 53 1.55 -15.37 -5.61
C PRO A 53 0.23 -15.12 -4.88
N HIS A 54 0.09 -15.73 -3.70
CA HIS A 54 -1.03 -15.46 -2.78
C HIS A 54 -0.88 -14.11 -2.06
N ILE A 55 0.35 -13.62 -1.90
CA ILE A 55 0.65 -12.32 -1.28
C ILE A 55 1.53 -11.53 -2.24
N LEU A 56 1.09 -10.33 -2.60
CA LEU A 56 1.84 -9.40 -3.43
C LEU A 56 2.18 -8.15 -2.62
N ILE A 57 3.47 -7.88 -2.46
CA ILE A 57 3.98 -6.70 -1.77
C ILE A 57 4.53 -5.72 -2.80
N LEU A 58 4.08 -4.47 -2.77
CA LEU A 58 4.53 -3.42 -3.70
C LEU A 58 5.09 -2.23 -2.95
N ASP A 59 6.28 -1.79 -3.35
CA ASP A 59 6.89 -0.57 -2.82
C ASP A 59 6.60 0.62 -3.75
N GLU A 60 5.83 1.57 -3.24
CA GLU A 60 5.40 2.80 -3.89
C GLU A 60 5.02 2.64 -5.39
N PRO A 61 4.00 1.80 -5.70
CA PRO A 61 3.68 1.45 -7.08
C PRO A 61 3.21 2.65 -7.92
N THR A 62 2.75 3.73 -7.28
CA THR A 62 2.26 4.94 -7.92
C THR A 62 3.32 6.04 -8.08
N SER A 63 4.53 5.84 -7.54
CA SER A 63 5.57 6.88 -7.55
C SER A 63 6.09 7.15 -8.98
N GLY A 64 6.23 8.44 -9.29
CA GLY A 64 6.70 8.92 -10.60
C GLY A 64 5.70 8.80 -11.75
N LEU A 65 4.43 8.53 -11.44
CA LEU A 65 3.33 8.44 -12.40
C LEU A 65 2.40 9.65 -12.29
N ASP A 66 1.77 10.00 -13.41
CA ASP A 66 0.69 10.99 -13.39
C ASP A 66 -0.56 10.43 -12.68
N ALA A 67 -1.46 11.35 -12.35
CA ALA A 67 -2.71 11.08 -11.64
C ALA A 67 -3.54 9.94 -12.24
N PHE A 68 -3.71 9.93 -13.56
CA PHE A 68 -4.56 8.98 -14.26
C PHE A 68 -3.92 7.60 -14.27
N THR A 69 -2.62 7.53 -14.61
CA THR A 69 -1.87 6.28 -14.63
C THR A 69 -1.78 5.64 -13.24
N ALA A 70 -1.56 6.44 -12.19
CA ALA A 70 -1.53 5.96 -10.81
C ALA A 70 -2.86 5.30 -10.41
N THR A 71 -3.99 5.96 -10.68
CA THR A 71 -5.33 5.41 -10.39
C THR A 71 -5.58 4.13 -11.16
N SER A 72 -5.21 4.08 -12.45
CA SER A 72 -5.33 2.86 -13.26
C SER A 72 -4.56 1.67 -12.66
N ILE A 73 -3.37 1.90 -12.09
CA ILE A 73 -2.61 0.83 -11.41
C ILE A 73 -3.33 0.37 -10.13
N ILE A 74 -3.86 1.30 -9.33
CA ILE A 74 -4.59 0.96 -8.11
C ILE A 74 -5.87 0.17 -8.42
N ASP A 75 -6.61 0.53 -9.47
CA ASP A 75 -7.82 -0.19 -9.89
C ASP A 75 -7.52 -1.63 -10.31
N VAL A 76 -6.41 -1.83 -11.03
CA VAL A 76 -5.92 -3.16 -11.41
C VAL A 76 -5.55 -3.99 -10.17
N LEU A 77 -4.77 -3.43 -9.24
CA LEU A 77 -4.42 -4.11 -8.00
C LEU A 77 -5.68 -4.46 -7.19
N ARG A 78 -6.62 -3.52 -7.06
CA ARG A 78 -7.89 -3.76 -6.38
C ARG A 78 -8.68 -4.90 -7.03
N SER A 79 -8.73 -4.96 -8.35
CA SER A 79 -9.41 -6.05 -9.07
C SER A 79 -8.77 -7.40 -8.75
N LEU A 80 -7.43 -7.47 -8.74
CA LEU A 80 -6.68 -8.67 -8.36
C LEU A 80 -6.95 -9.12 -6.91
N ALA A 81 -7.09 -8.16 -5.98
CA ALA A 81 -7.46 -8.46 -4.60
C ALA A 81 -8.92 -8.92 -4.47
N ALA A 82 -9.85 -8.28 -5.19
CA ALA A 82 -11.29 -8.57 -5.16
C ALA A 82 -11.65 -9.95 -5.73
N GLU A 83 -10.83 -10.51 -6.61
CA GLU A 83 -10.94 -11.92 -7.06
C GLU A 83 -10.74 -12.94 -5.91
N GLY A 84 -10.36 -12.49 -4.71
CA GLY A 84 -10.35 -13.29 -3.48
C GLY A 84 -9.18 -14.28 -3.35
N LYS A 85 -8.25 -14.27 -4.32
CA LYS A 85 -7.10 -15.20 -4.35
C LYS A 85 -5.80 -14.59 -3.85
N LYS A 86 -5.77 -13.26 -3.64
CA LYS A 86 -4.54 -12.50 -3.41
C LYS A 86 -4.71 -11.45 -2.31
N THR A 87 -3.74 -11.42 -1.39
CA THR A 87 -3.56 -10.32 -0.44
C THR A 87 -2.56 -9.34 -1.04
N ILE A 88 -2.93 -8.07 -1.11
CA ILE A 88 -2.05 -7.02 -1.65
C ILE A 88 -1.67 -6.08 -0.52
N ILE A 89 -0.37 -5.91 -0.33
CA ILE A 89 0.22 -4.97 0.62
C ILE A 89 1.02 -3.97 -0.18
N LEU A 90 0.82 -2.69 0.05
CA LEU A 90 1.55 -1.65 -0.66
C LEU A 90 1.90 -0.48 0.27
N SER A 91 3.06 0.12 0.02
CA SER A 91 3.43 1.41 0.61
C SER A 91 2.96 2.53 -0.32
N ILE A 92 2.44 3.63 0.26
CA ILE A 92 2.16 4.87 -0.47
C ILE A 92 2.77 6.02 0.30
N HIS A 93 3.73 6.71 -0.31
CA HIS A 93 4.38 7.88 0.29
C HIS A 93 3.42 9.05 0.48
N GLN A 94 2.61 9.35 -0.52
CA GLN A 94 1.62 10.44 -0.51
C GLN A 94 0.34 9.95 -1.19
N ALA A 95 -0.61 9.42 -0.40
CA ALA A 95 -1.88 8.98 -0.95
C ALA A 95 -2.74 10.19 -1.30
N ARG A 96 -3.14 10.28 -2.56
CA ARG A 96 -4.14 11.26 -3.00
C ARG A 96 -5.50 10.90 -2.40
N SER A 97 -6.36 11.90 -2.18
CA SER A 97 -7.68 11.70 -1.57
C SER A 97 -8.55 10.68 -2.32
N ASP A 98 -8.40 10.61 -3.64
CA ASP A 98 -9.08 9.65 -4.51
C ASP A 98 -8.55 8.22 -4.36
N LEU A 99 -7.32 8.03 -3.88
CA LEU A 99 -6.78 6.70 -3.57
C LEU A 99 -7.14 6.24 -2.16
N PHE A 100 -7.25 7.18 -1.22
CA PHE A 100 -7.58 6.88 0.18
C PHE A 100 -8.90 6.14 0.34
N LYS A 101 -9.92 6.49 -0.46
CA LYS A 101 -11.24 5.82 -0.47
C LYS A 101 -11.18 4.33 -0.86
N TYR A 102 -10.10 3.87 -1.49
CA TYR A 102 -9.93 2.48 -1.90
C TYR A 102 -9.18 1.63 -0.88
N SER A 103 -8.74 2.21 0.24
CA SER A 103 -7.97 1.49 1.25
C SER A 103 -8.90 0.70 2.17
N ASP A 104 -8.94 -0.63 2.00
CA ASP A 104 -9.68 -1.52 2.88
C ASP A 104 -9.14 -1.44 4.32
N HIS A 105 -7.82 -1.56 4.44
CA HIS A 105 -7.07 -1.42 5.69
C HIS A 105 -5.89 -0.47 5.50
N ILE A 106 -5.56 0.26 6.56
CA ILE A 106 -4.45 1.20 6.63
C ILE A 106 -3.61 0.86 7.84
N LEU A 107 -2.29 0.78 7.61
CA LEU A 107 -1.27 0.77 8.65
C LEU A 107 -0.52 2.10 8.54
N LEU A 108 -0.66 2.95 9.56
CA LEU A 108 0.02 4.23 9.63
C LEU A 108 1.19 4.12 10.62
N LEU A 109 2.41 4.32 10.10
CA LEU A 109 3.64 4.18 10.84
C LEU A 109 4.28 5.56 11.06
N ALA A 110 4.52 5.89 12.33
CA ALA A 110 5.35 7.03 12.70
C ALA A 110 6.84 6.69 12.57
N ARG A 111 7.69 7.72 12.70
CA ARG A 111 9.15 7.59 12.67
C ARG A 111 9.63 6.50 13.64
N GLY A 112 10.54 5.65 13.17
CA GLY A 112 11.02 4.49 13.93
C GLY A 112 10.15 3.24 13.80
N GLY A 113 9.21 3.22 12.84
CA GLY A 113 8.38 2.05 12.54
C GLY A 113 7.29 1.78 13.57
N GLN A 114 6.96 2.79 14.39
CA GLN A 114 5.96 2.65 15.45
C GLN A 114 4.56 2.83 14.86
N PRO A 115 3.65 1.86 15.01
CA PRO A 115 2.28 2.03 14.56
C PRO A 115 1.55 3.07 15.42
N VAL A 116 0.85 3.98 14.75
CA VAL A 116 -0.10 4.90 15.40
C VAL A 116 -1.55 4.55 15.09
N TYR A 117 -1.77 3.74 14.05
CA TYR A 117 -3.06 3.24 13.64
C TYR A 117 -2.91 2.01 12.76
N ALA A 118 -3.74 1.00 12.99
CA ALA A 118 -3.90 -0.15 12.10
C ALA A 118 -5.37 -0.59 12.08
N GLY A 119 -6.02 -0.54 10.93
CA GLY A 119 -7.43 -0.92 10.83
C GLY A 119 -8.10 -0.45 9.56
N LYS A 120 -9.43 -0.50 9.51
CA LYS A 120 -10.20 -0.10 8.32
C LYS A 120 -9.94 1.36 7.96
N GLY A 121 -9.71 1.69 6.69
CA GLY A 121 -9.40 3.07 6.29
C GLY A 121 -10.47 4.08 6.71
N GLN A 122 -11.74 3.70 6.58
CA GLN A 122 -12.90 4.52 6.97
C GLN A 122 -12.98 4.87 8.46
N LEU A 123 -12.31 4.12 9.34
CA LEU A 123 -12.33 4.34 10.79
C LEU A 123 -11.15 5.20 11.28
N MET A 124 -10.16 5.48 10.41
CA MET A 124 -8.94 6.19 10.78
C MET A 124 -9.22 7.60 11.31
N LEU A 125 -10.07 8.37 10.61
CA LEU A 125 -10.40 9.73 11.04
C LEU A 125 -11.20 9.74 12.35
N ALA A 126 -12.10 8.78 12.55
CA ALA A 126 -12.85 8.65 13.80
C ALA A 126 -11.92 8.33 14.98
N HIS A 127 -10.91 7.49 14.76
CA HIS A 127 -9.88 7.21 15.76
C HIS A 127 -9.14 8.48 16.19
N PHE A 128 -8.63 9.27 15.24
CA PHE A 128 -7.92 10.51 15.57
C PHE A 128 -8.84 11.59 16.17
N SER A 129 -10.10 11.66 15.74
CA SER A 129 -11.11 12.57 16.30
C SER A 129 -11.36 12.28 17.78
N ALA A 130 -11.44 11.01 18.18
CA ALA A 130 -11.58 10.61 19.59
C ALA A 130 -10.38 11.05 20.47
N LEU A 131 -9.21 11.25 19.86
CA LEU A 131 -8.00 11.75 20.51
C LEU A 131 -7.90 13.29 20.48
N GLY A 132 -8.93 13.99 19.97
CA GLY A 132 -8.96 15.45 19.84
C GLY A 132 -8.42 16.00 18.52
N TYR A 133 -8.09 15.14 17.55
CA TYR A 133 -7.54 15.54 16.25
C TYR A 133 -8.59 15.40 15.14
N ASN A 134 -9.28 16.51 14.87
CA ASN A 134 -10.32 16.56 13.84
C ASN A 134 -9.75 16.99 12.48
N CYS A 135 -10.00 16.18 11.44
CA CYS A 135 -9.65 16.51 10.06
C CYS A 135 -10.63 17.56 9.50
N PRO A 136 -10.14 18.69 8.94
CA PRO A 136 -11.01 19.67 8.28
C PRO A 136 -11.71 19.10 7.04
N GLN A 137 -12.90 19.62 6.70
CA GLN A 137 -13.77 19.08 5.64
C GLN A 137 -13.18 19.16 4.22
N ASN A 138 -12.21 20.04 3.97
CA ASN A 138 -11.58 20.24 2.66
C ASN A 138 -10.10 19.80 2.64
N THR A 139 -9.71 18.92 3.54
CA THR A 139 -8.34 18.41 3.64
C THR A 139 -8.31 16.94 3.23
N ASN A 140 -7.25 16.53 2.52
CA ASN A 140 -7.01 15.13 2.21
C ASN A 140 -6.83 14.33 3.53
N PRO A 141 -7.68 13.33 3.83
CA PRO A 141 -7.56 12.52 5.04
C PRO A 141 -6.19 11.86 5.23
N ALA A 142 -5.62 11.34 4.14
CA ALA A 142 -4.31 10.70 4.19
C ALA A 142 -3.20 11.70 4.47
N GLY A 143 -3.25 12.86 3.82
CA GLY A 143 -2.32 13.97 4.05
C GLY A 143 -2.40 14.46 5.49
N TYR A 144 -3.61 14.72 5.98
CA TYR A 144 -3.84 15.13 7.37
C TYR A 144 -3.25 14.13 8.37
N ALA A 145 -3.49 12.83 8.16
CA ALA A 145 -2.96 11.80 9.05
C ALA A 145 -1.42 11.73 9.01
N LEU A 146 -0.81 11.87 7.83
CA LEU A 146 0.65 11.94 7.68
C LEU A 146 1.24 13.19 8.36
N ASP A 147 0.62 14.35 8.20
CA ASP A 147 1.03 15.60 8.87
C ASP A 147 0.91 15.47 10.40
N LEU A 148 -0.11 14.76 10.88
CA LEU A 148 -0.29 14.51 12.30
C LEU A 148 0.87 13.71 12.89
N ILE A 149 1.47 12.79 12.12
CA ILE A 149 2.54 11.90 12.58
C ILE A 149 3.95 12.32 12.14
N THR A 150 4.07 13.45 11.46
CA THR A 150 5.36 13.97 10.98
C THR A 150 6.00 14.87 12.04
N VAL A 151 7.31 14.70 12.24
CA VAL A 151 8.13 15.55 13.11
C VAL A 151 8.47 16.83 12.35
N ASP A 152 8.13 17.98 12.92
CA ASP A 152 8.50 19.28 12.36
C ASP A 152 9.91 19.65 12.82
N LEU A 153 10.86 19.67 11.88
CA LEU A 153 12.28 19.93 12.14
C LEU A 153 12.68 21.39 11.88
N GLN A 154 11.73 22.29 11.64
CA GLN A 154 12.03 23.69 11.32
C GLN A 154 12.61 24.48 12.51
N ASP A 155 12.19 24.15 13.73
CA ASP A 155 12.60 24.81 14.96
C ASP A 155 12.60 23.83 16.14
N SER A 156 13.53 24.00 17.09
CA SER A 156 13.70 23.12 18.25
C SER A 156 12.46 23.00 19.14
N ALA A 157 11.67 24.07 19.29
CA ALA A 157 10.44 24.05 20.05
C ALA A 157 9.35 23.26 19.30
N LYS A 158 9.22 23.48 17.99
CA LYS A 158 8.27 22.73 17.14
C LYS A 158 8.63 21.24 17.06
N GLU A 159 9.92 20.92 17.01
CA GLU A 159 10.41 19.55 17.05
C GLU A 159 10.00 18.86 18.37
N THR A 160 10.25 19.52 19.50
CA THR A 160 9.90 18.97 20.82
C THR A 160 8.38 18.74 20.92
N VAL A 161 7.57 19.71 20.51
CA VAL A 161 6.10 19.59 20.51
C VAL A 161 5.62 18.45 19.62
N SER A 162 6.13 18.35 18.39
CA SER A 162 5.72 17.31 17.44
C SER A 162 6.14 15.92 17.91
N ARG A 163 7.34 15.77 18.50
CA ARG A 163 7.78 14.50 19.10
C ARG A 163 6.91 14.05 20.27
N ASN A 164 6.58 14.97 21.18
CA ASN A 164 5.71 14.66 22.33
C ASN A 164 4.30 14.26 21.89
N LYS A 165 3.75 14.94 20.89
CA LYS A 165 2.48 14.58 20.24
C LYS A 165 2.53 13.16 19.69
N ILE A 166 3.54 12.84 18.88
CA ILE A 166 3.68 11.51 18.26
C ILE A 166 3.86 10.42 19.33
N SER A 167 4.68 10.67 20.34
CA SER A 167 4.87 9.72 21.45
C SER A 167 3.57 9.44 22.21
N SER A 168 2.73 10.47 22.39
CA SER A 168 1.41 10.31 23.02
C SER A 168 0.48 9.47 22.15
N LEU A 169 0.43 9.72 20.84
CA LEU A 169 -0.36 8.92 19.89
C LEU A 169 0.06 7.44 19.87
N VAL A 170 1.37 7.17 19.83
CA VAL A 170 1.91 5.80 19.87
C VAL A 170 1.53 5.11 21.20
N SER A 171 1.68 5.81 22.33
CA SER A 171 1.32 5.27 23.64
C SER A 171 -0.17 4.90 23.70
N GLU A 172 -1.04 5.78 23.20
CA GLU A 172 -2.49 5.54 23.20
C GLU A 172 -2.91 4.39 22.26
N TRP A 173 -2.26 4.29 21.10
CA TRP A 173 -2.44 3.15 20.20
C TRP A 173 -2.03 1.82 20.85
N ASN A 174 -0.90 1.80 21.58
CA ASN A 174 -0.42 0.60 22.26
C ASN A 174 -1.35 0.14 23.40
N LYS A 175 -1.95 1.07 24.15
CA LYS A 175 -2.97 0.72 25.15
C LYS A 175 -4.21 0.09 24.50
N THR A 176 -4.71 0.75 23.45
CA THR A 176 -5.91 0.29 22.73
C THR A 176 -5.72 -1.09 22.09
N THR A 177 -4.51 -1.41 21.64
CA THR A 177 -4.20 -2.72 21.05
C THR A 177 -3.97 -3.80 22.10
N ALA A 178 -3.36 -3.47 23.25
CA ALA A 178 -3.25 -4.40 24.38
C ALA A 178 -4.64 -4.86 24.85
N ASP A 179 -5.57 -3.92 25.03
CA ASP A 179 -6.95 -4.23 25.44
C ASP A 179 -7.71 -5.08 24.41
N LYS A 180 -7.40 -4.95 23.12
CA LYS A 180 -8.01 -5.75 22.04
C LYS A 180 -7.35 -7.11 21.84
N ALA A 181 -6.06 -7.25 22.15
CA ALA A 181 -5.32 -8.50 22.02
C ALA A 181 -5.87 -9.57 22.98
N ASP A 182 -6.36 -9.17 24.15
CA ASP A 182 -6.99 -10.07 25.13
C ASP A 182 -8.37 -10.57 24.68
N LEU A 183 -8.98 -9.98 23.65
CA LEU A 183 -10.34 -10.29 23.24
C LEU A 183 -10.45 -11.19 22.01
N HIS A 184 -9.48 -11.28 21.07
CA HIS A 184 -9.72 -11.98 19.78
C HIS A 184 -8.47 -12.49 19.01
N LEU A 185 -7.55 -13.23 19.63
CA LEU A 185 -6.52 -13.97 18.89
C LEU A 185 -6.29 -15.40 19.44
N GLU A 186 -7.13 -16.34 19.03
CA GLU A 186 -6.63 -17.72 18.85
C GLU A 186 -5.63 -17.70 17.70
N ARG A 187 -4.34 -17.55 18.03
CA ARG A 187 -3.24 -17.68 17.09
C ARG A 187 -3.24 -19.11 16.54
N THR A 188 -3.88 -19.34 15.40
CA THR A 188 -3.57 -20.52 14.59
C THR A 188 -2.24 -20.25 13.91
N THR A 189 -1.15 -20.65 14.56
CA THR A 189 0.18 -20.69 13.96
C THR A 189 0.18 -21.73 12.85
N VAL A 190 0.08 -21.28 11.59
CA VAL A 190 0.44 -22.11 10.44
C VAL A 190 1.95 -22.02 10.29
N HIS A 191 2.64 -23.14 10.51
CA HIS A 191 4.07 -23.26 10.30
C HIS A 191 4.36 -23.11 8.79
N VAL A 192 4.96 -22.00 8.39
CA VAL A 192 5.43 -21.80 7.02
C VAL A 192 6.90 -22.20 6.99
N SER A 193 7.18 -23.41 6.48
CA SER A 193 8.55 -23.83 6.22
C SER A 193 9.15 -23.00 5.09
N THR A 194 10.38 -22.53 5.28
CA THR A 194 11.11 -21.80 4.24
C THR A 194 11.74 -22.80 3.26
N PRO A 195 11.94 -22.44 1.97
CA PRO A 195 12.55 -23.33 0.99
C PRO A 195 14.01 -23.76 1.28
N ALA A 196 14.62 -23.22 2.34
CA ALA A 196 15.97 -23.60 2.78
C ALA A 196 15.99 -24.87 3.67
N GLU A 197 14.82 -25.44 3.99
CA GLU A 197 14.67 -26.64 4.84
C GLU A 197 14.17 -27.88 4.06
N LEU A 198 14.32 -27.90 2.73
CA LEU A 198 14.06 -29.06 1.86
C LEU A 198 15.30 -29.48 1.07
#